data_AF-A0AAP9WFR7-F1
#
_entry.id   AF-A0AAP9WFR7-F1
#
_cell.length_a   1.000
_cell.length_b   1.000
_cell.length_c   1.000
_cell.angle_alpha   90.00
_cell.angle_beta   90.00
_cell.angle_gamma   90.00
#
_symmetry.space_group_name_H-M   'P 1'
#
loop_
_entity.id
_entity.type
_entity.pdbx_description
1 polymer ?
#
loop_
_entity_poly.entity_id
_entity_poly.type
_entity_poly.pdbx_seq_one_letter_code
_entity_poly.pdbx_strand_id
1 'polypeptide(L)'
;MPKSEDPEFDIQKYKPTKLEYLNPNTFKFDDSLHPFDIPKGEKYEELKDSIKRLGVLQIVFLRHDWTIIDGRTRSAICQELDYYVPAIRFQKELPPGKEQEIIYHLIFTGRNVSAGDRDAAIEKRLGEMLMKATIKSVHQLTGIHESTLKKLRVKIQNRKRFENIGVSEQKLKEGLRYYIKWDKYRQQENEAKSERQKLETKLEEIAPMSWWRKKGWEDKKGSG
;
A
#
# COMPACT_ATOMS: atom_id res chain seq x y z
N MET A 1 -10.97 -26.06 29.48
CA MET A 1 -10.73 -25.53 28.13
C MET A 1 -10.55 -24.02 28.25
N PRO A 2 -9.40 -23.44 27.87
CA PRO A 2 -9.25 -21.99 27.90
C PRO A 2 -10.14 -21.39 26.80
N LYS A 3 -11.01 -20.46 27.20
CA LYS A 3 -11.87 -19.68 26.31
C LYS A 3 -10.98 -18.89 25.34
N SER A 4 -11.18 -19.06 24.04
CA SER A 4 -10.66 -18.14 23.04
C SER A 4 -11.45 -16.84 23.13
N GLU A 5 -11.11 -15.98 24.08
CA GLU A 5 -11.47 -14.56 24.02
C GLU A 5 -10.47 -13.87 23.07
N ASP A 6 -10.50 -14.25 21.80
CA ASP A 6 -10.20 -13.26 20.77
C ASP A 6 -11.43 -12.34 20.74
N PRO A 7 -11.30 -11.03 21.00
CA PRO A 7 -12.40 -10.11 20.79
C PRO A 7 -12.57 -10.00 19.27
N GLU A 8 -13.30 -10.95 18.71
CA GLU A 8 -13.76 -10.93 17.34
C GLU A 8 -14.35 -9.54 17.08
N PHE A 9 -13.82 -8.86 16.07
CA PHE A 9 -14.12 -7.47 15.76
C PHE A 9 -15.60 -7.31 15.43
N ASP A 10 -16.41 -7.03 16.46
CA ASP A 10 -17.84 -6.78 16.29
C ASP A 10 -18.07 -5.29 16.05
N ILE A 11 -17.89 -4.90 14.78
CA ILE A 11 -18.13 -3.55 14.28
C ILE A 11 -19.56 -3.04 14.57
N GLN A 12 -20.52 -3.96 14.76
CA GLN A 12 -21.92 -3.60 15.03
C GLN A 12 -22.10 -2.94 16.40
N LYS A 13 -21.19 -3.18 17.36
CA LYS A 13 -21.21 -2.53 18.69
C LYS A 13 -21.16 -1.00 18.60
N TYR A 14 -20.53 -0.48 17.55
CA TYR A 14 -20.35 0.94 17.29
C TYR A 14 -21.48 1.56 16.47
N LYS A 15 -22.55 0.79 16.20
CA LYS A 15 -23.75 1.23 15.50
C LYS A 15 -23.41 1.95 14.19
N PRO A 16 -22.80 1.27 13.20
CA PRO A 16 -22.58 1.87 11.90
C PRO A 16 -23.94 2.25 11.27
N THR A 17 -24.01 3.40 10.61
CA THR A 17 -25.18 3.75 9.79
C THR A 17 -25.33 2.76 8.64
N LYS A 18 -26.52 2.74 8.04
CA LYS A 18 -26.67 2.15 6.70
C LYS A 18 -25.78 2.91 5.71
N LEU A 19 -25.45 2.25 4.61
CA LEU A 19 -24.75 2.89 3.50
C LEU A 19 -25.64 4.00 2.93
N GLU A 20 -25.18 5.24 3.02
CA GLU A 20 -25.91 6.43 2.57
C GLU A 20 -25.00 7.31 1.71
N TYR A 21 -25.59 8.08 0.81
CA TYR A 21 -24.86 9.08 0.02
C TYR A 21 -24.87 10.40 0.78
N LEU A 22 -23.70 10.82 1.26
CA LEU A 22 -23.54 12.00 2.12
C LEU A 22 -22.77 13.10 1.39
N ASN A 23 -23.09 14.36 1.72
CA ASN A 23 -22.40 15.52 1.17
C ASN A 23 -21.01 15.64 1.83
N PRO A 24 -19.91 15.55 1.06
CA PRO A 24 -18.56 15.56 1.63
C PRO A 24 -18.16 16.92 2.22
N ASN A 25 -18.88 18.00 1.94
CA ASN A 25 -18.66 19.31 2.54
C ASN A 25 -18.91 19.34 4.06
N THR A 26 -19.62 18.33 4.61
CA THR A 26 -19.81 18.20 6.06
C THR A 26 -18.69 17.43 6.76
N PHE A 27 -17.74 16.86 6.01
CA PHE A 27 -16.72 15.98 6.56
C PHE A 27 -15.54 16.79 7.11
N LYS A 28 -14.93 16.28 8.19
CA LYS A 28 -13.72 16.87 8.79
C LYS A 28 -12.48 16.13 8.32
N PHE A 29 -11.51 16.88 7.83
CA PHE A 29 -10.21 16.37 7.43
C PHE A 29 -9.23 16.60 8.59
N ASP A 30 -8.72 15.51 9.15
CA ASP A 30 -7.69 15.54 10.18
C ASP A 30 -6.41 14.86 9.65
N ASP A 31 -5.38 15.67 9.43
CA ASP A 31 -4.07 15.23 8.94
C ASP A 31 -3.28 14.43 9.97
N SER A 32 -3.61 14.56 11.25
CA SER A 32 -2.91 13.84 12.30
C SER A 32 -3.21 12.33 12.27
N LEU A 33 -4.41 11.94 11.82
CA LEU A 33 -4.91 10.57 11.84
C LEU A 33 -4.44 9.69 10.69
N HIS A 34 -4.17 10.28 9.52
CA HIS A 34 -3.92 9.52 8.29
C HIS A 34 -2.42 9.37 8.02
N PRO A 35 -1.93 8.15 7.71
CA PRO A 35 -0.52 7.93 7.45
C PRO A 35 -0.05 8.48 6.10
N PHE A 36 -0.98 8.72 5.17
CA PHE A 36 -0.72 9.23 3.82
C PHE A 36 -1.38 10.58 3.59
N ASP A 37 -0.65 11.47 2.92
CA ASP A 37 -1.20 12.70 2.39
C ASP A 37 -2.09 12.38 1.17
N ILE A 38 -3.02 13.28 0.86
CA ILE A 38 -3.82 13.19 -0.35
C ILE A 38 -2.85 13.23 -1.56
N PRO A 39 -2.89 12.25 -2.47
CA PRO A 39 -2.02 12.22 -3.65
C PRO A 39 -2.27 13.46 -4.51
N LYS A 40 -1.21 13.97 -5.15
CA LYS A 40 -1.25 15.12 -6.05
C LYS A 40 -0.83 14.73 -7.46
N GLY A 41 -1.16 15.57 -8.45
CA GLY A 41 -0.75 15.39 -9.84
C GLY A 41 -1.54 14.29 -10.56
N GLU A 42 -0.87 13.54 -11.42
CA GLU A 42 -1.49 12.57 -12.34
C GLU A 42 -2.43 11.58 -11.65
N LYS A 43 -2.00 10.94 -10.54
CA LYS A 43 -2.84 10.00 -9.78
C LYS A 43 -4.12 10.62 -9.22
N TYR A 44 -4.09 11.93 -8.90
CA TYR A 44 -5.27 12.64 -8.42
C TYR A 44 -6.26 12.86 -9.55
N GLU A 45 -5.77 13.35 -10.69
CA GLU A 45 -6.58 13.61 -11.88
C GLU A 45 -7.17 12.32 -12.46
N GLU A 46 -6.40 11.22 -12.49
CA GLU A 46 -6.90 9.90 -12.90
C GLU A 46 -8.09 9.43 -12.05
N LEU A 47 -7.99 9.60 -10.72
CA LEU A 47 -9.07 9.24 -9.81
C LEU A 47 -10.27 10.19 -9.99
N LYS A 48 -10.02 11.49 -10.20
CA LYS A 48 -11.05 12.49 -10.45
C LYS A 48 -11.84 12.18 -11.72
N ASP A 49 -11.15 11.83 -12.80
CA ASP A 49 -11.80 11.45 -14.06
C ASP A 49 -12.46 10.07 -13.98
N SER A 50 -11.94 9.15 -13.18
CA SER A 50 -12.66 7.91 -12.85
C SER A 50 -13.97 8.20 -12.11
N ILE A 51 -13.96 9.09 -11.12
CA ILE A 51 -15.16 9.45 -10.34
C ILE A 51 -16.20 10.16 -11.21
N LYS A 52 -15.79 11.07 -12.09
CA LYS A 52 -16.71 11.72 -13.05
C LYS A 52 -17.42 10.70 -13.94
N ARG A 53 -16.71 9.66 -14.39
CA ARG A 53 -17.23 8.65 -15.32
C ARG A 53 -18.05 7.56 -14.65
N LEU A 54 -17.60 7.09 -13.49
CA LEU A 54 -18.12 5.87 -12.86
C LEU A 54 -18.83 6.12 -11.51
N GLY A 55 -18.79 7.36 -11.02
CA GLY A 55 -19.14 7.67 -9.64
C GLY A 55 -18.12 7.14 -8.64
N VAL A 56 -18.45 7.28 -7.35
CA VAL A 56 -17.60 6.77 -6.27
C VAL A 56 -17.95 5.32 -5.98
N LEU A 57 -17.01 4.41 -6.24
CA LEU A 57 -17.22 2.96 -6.07
C LEU A 57 -16.89 2.45 -4.66
N GLN A 58 -16.04 3.17 -3.92
CA GLN A 58 -15.55 2.74 -2.61
C GLN A 58 -16.14 3.59 -1.50
N ILE A 59 -16.62 2.91 -0.47
CA ILE A 59 -17.25 3.52 0.71
C ILE A 59 -16.24 4.40 1.46
N VAL A 60 -16.72 5.51 2.00
CA VAL A 60 -16.00 6.38 2.94
C VAL A 60 -16.43 6.04 4.36
N PHE A 61 -15.46 5.83 5.25
CA PHE A 61 -15.73 5.58 6.66
C PHE A 61 -15.56 6.86 7.46
N LEU A 62 -16.54 7.17 8.31
CA LEU A 62 -16.58 8.38 9.12
C LEU A 62 -16.73 8.03 10.60
N ARG A 63 -16.05 8.80 11.46
CA ARG A 63 -16.32 8.85 12.90
C ARG A 63 -17.69 9.47 13.18
N HIS A 64 -18.15 9.29 14.42
CA HIS A 64 -19.38 9.91 14.93
C HIS A 64 -19.43 11.44 14.77
N ASP A 65 -18.28 12.10 14.83
CA ASP A 65 -18.12 13.56 14.74
C ASP A 65 -17.86 14.07 13.32
N TRP A 66 -18.05 13.22 12.30
CA TRP A 66 -17.81 13.47 10.86
C TRP A 66 -16.35 13.51 10.43
N THR A 67 -15.40 13.15 11.29
CA THR A 67 -14.00 13.02 10.91
C THR A 67 -13.79 11.80 10.02
N ILE A 68 -13.07 11.97 8.91
CA ILE A 68 -12.82 10.89 7.95
C ILE A 68 -11.84 9.87 8.55
N ILE A 69 -12.19 8.59 8.48
CA ILE A 69 -11.36 7.44 8.86
C ILE A 69 -10.70 6.84 7.61
N ASP A 70 -11.43 6.72 6.49
CA ASP A 70 -10.90 6.29 5.20
C ASP A 70 -11.61 7.01 4.05
N GLY A 71 -10.91 7.16 2.92
CA GLY A 71 -11.48 7.71 1.68
C GLY A 71 -11.27 9.20 1.49
N ARG A 72 -10.30 9.79 2.18
CA ARG A 72 -9.94 11.22 2.11
C ARG A 72 -9.84 11.77 0.69
N THR A 73 -9.09 11.09 -0.18
CA THR A 73 -8.89 11.53 -1.57
C THR A 73 -10.22 11.59 -2.34
N ARG A 74 -11.08 10.58 -2.17
CA ARG A 74 -12.39 10.53 -2.82
C ARG A 74 -13.30 11.63 -2.29
N SER A 75 -13.30 11.85 -0.97
CA SER A 75 -14.05 12.93 -0.34
C SER A 75 -13.59 14.30 -0.84
N ALA A 76 -12.29 14.56 -0.92
CA ALA A 76 -11.74 15.83 -1.42
C ALA A 76 -12.13 16.08 -2.89
N ILE A 77 -11.97 15.07 -3.75
CA ILE A 77 -12.40 15.15 -5.15
C ILE A 77 -13.90 15.43 -5.23
N CYS A 78 -14.72 14.77 -4.41
CA CYS A 78 -16.17 14.97 -4.44
C CYS A 78 -16.60 16.31 -3.87
N GLN A 79 -15.84 16.94 -2.96
CA GLN A 79 -16.05 18.34 -2.59
C GLN A 79 -15.81 19.26 -3.79
N GLU A 80 -14.71 19.04 -4.54
CA GLU A 80 -14.42 19.84 -5.74
C GLU A 80 -15.46 19.67 -6.85
N LEU A 81 -16.02 18.47 -6.98
CA LEU A 81 -17.02 18.14 -8.01
C LEU A 81 -18.47 18.39 -7.57
N ASP A 82 -18.70 18.77 -6.30
CA ASP A 82 -20.02 18.85 -5.66
C ASP A 82 -20.84 17.55 -5.80
N TYR A 83 -20.17 16.41 -5.59
CA TYR A 83 -20.77 15.08 -5.67
C TYR A 83 -21.03 14.50 -4.28
N TYR A 84 -22.12 13.75 -4.14
CA TYR A 84 -22.36 12.95 -2.94
C TYR A 84 -21.48 11.68 -2.94
N VAL A 85 -21.12 11.23 -1.74
CA VAL A 85 -20.20 10.11 -1.54
C VAL A 85 -20.88 8.99 -0.75
N PRO A 86 -20.79 7.71 -1.17
CA PRO A 86 -21.28 6.59 -0.40
C PRO A 86 -20.45 6.45 0.88
N ALA A 87 -21.09 6.58 2.03
CA ALA A 87 -20.43 6.65 3.32
C ALA A 87 -21.14 5.81 4.40
N ILE A 88 -20.35 5.34 5.35
CA ILE A 88 -20.81 4.73 6.60
C ILE A 88 -20.22 5.54 7.75
N ARG A 89 -21.09 6.00 8.65
CA ARG A 89 -20.71 6.73 9.86
C ARG A 89 -20.91 5.86 11.09
N PHE A 90 -19.91 5.76 11.95
CA PHE A 90 -20.09 5.15 13.27
C PHE A 90 -20.89 6.09 14.16
N GLN A 91 -22.01 5.65 14.72
CA GLN A 91 -22.84 6.51 15.57
C GLN A 91 -22.30 6.63 16.99
N LYS A 92 -21.41 5.72 17.41
CA LYS A 92 -20.70 5.79 18.70
C LYS A 92 -19.24 6.14 18.50
N GLU A 93 -18.64 6.71 19.55
CA GLU A 93 -17.21 6.94 19.60
C GLU A 93 -16.44 5.63 19.49
N LEU A 94 -15.44 5.61 18.60
CA LEU A 94 -14.49 4.52 18.48
C LEU A 94 -13.35 4.76 19.48
N PRO A 95 -12.99 3.76 20.29
CA PRO A 95 -11.79 3.86 21.13
C PRO A 95 -10.57 4.20 20.28
N PRO A 96 -9.63 5.05 20.74
CA PRO A 96 -8.48 5.48 19.96
C PRO A 96 -7.67 4.32 19.35
N GLY A 97 -7.50 3.22 20.11
CA GLY A 97 -6.80 2.03 19.61
C GLY A 97 -7.53 1.30 18.48
N LYS A 98 -8.87 1.26 18.51
CA LYS A 98 -9.69 0.58 17.50
C LYS A 98 -9.80 1.39 16.22
N GLU A 99 -9.83 2.70 16.36
CA GLU A 99 -9.81 3.58 15.21
C GLU A 99 -8.49 3.46 14.43
N GLN A 100 -7.36 3.47 15.14
CA GLN A 100 -6.06 3.24 14.50
C GLN A 100 -6.00 1.88 13.82
N GLU A 101 -6.54 0.84 14.44
CA GLU A 101 -6.65 -0.49 13.85
C GLU A 101 -7.41 -0.45 12.51
N ILE A 102 -8.56 0.23 12.45
CA ILE A 102 -9.35 0.37 11.22
C ILE A 102 -8.58 1.16 10.15
N ILE A 103 -8.00 2.31 10.51
CA ILE A 103 -7.22 3.15 9.59
C ILE A 103 -6.09 2.33 8.97
N TYR A 104 -5.29 1.68 9.81
CA TYR A 104 -4.18 0.86 9.33
C TYR A 104 -4.66 -0.34 8.53
N HIS A 105 -5.70 -1.03 8.96
CA HIS A 105 -6.24 -2.18 8.23
C HIS A 105 -6.72 -1.79 6.83
N LEU A 106 -7.54 -0.76 6.69
CA LEU A 106 -8.06 -0.30 5.40
C LEU A 106 -6.94 0.14 4.45
N ILE A 107 -5.92 0.78 5.02
CA ILE A 107 -4.77 1.27 4.27
C ILE A 107 -3.86 0.13 3.81
N PHE A 108 -3.62 -0.87 4.66
CA PHE A 108 -2.75 -2.01 4.35
C PHE A 108 -3.45 -3.14 3.60
N THR A 109 -4.77 -3.21 3.63
CA THR A 109 -5.54 -4.13 2.78
C THR A 109 -5.92 -3.50 1.43
N GLY A 110 -5.75 -2.18 1.28
CA GLY A 110 -5.94 -1.47 0.02
C GLY A 110 -5.11 -2.06 -1.12
N ARG A 111 -5.79 -2.44 -2.22
CA ARG A 111 -5.19 -3.07 -3.42
C ARG A 111 -4.20 -2.18 -4.20
N ASN A 112 -4.15 -0.88 -3.89
CA ASN A 112 -3.42 0.11 -4.69
C ASN A 112 -2.13 0.64 -4.02
N VAL A 113 -1.74 0.10 -2.86
CA VAL A 113 -0.51 0.51 -2.17
C VAL A 113 0.59 -0.50 -2.46
N SER A 114 1.69 -0.05 -3.09
CA SER A 114 2.84 -0.92 -3.33
C SER A 114 3.45 -1.40 -2.02
N ALA A 115 4.15 -2.52 -2.04
CA ALA A 115 4.86 -3.01 -0.85
C ALA A 115 5.89 -1.99 -0.31
N GLY A 116 6.51 -1.21 -1.20
CA GLY A 116 7.46 -0.15 -0.83
C GLY A 116 6.79 1.03 -0.14
N ASP A 117 5.67 1.53 -0.69
CA ASP A 117 4.91 2.64 -0.10
C ASP A 117 4.33 2.25 1.27
N ARG A 118 3.90 0.99 1.37
CA ARG A 118 3.43 0.38 2.62
C ARG A 118 4.52 0.38 3.69
N ASP A 119 5.69 -0.16 3.35
CA ASP A 119 6.85 -0.22 4.26
C ASP A 119 7.27 1.20 4.70
N ALA A 120 7.28 2.17 3.78
CA ALA A 120 7.63 3.56 4.06
C ALA A 120 6.63 4.24 5.01
N ALA A 121 5.33 3.99 4.85
CA ALA A 121 4.31 4.56 5.72
C ALA A 121 4.33 3.98 7.13
N ILE A 122 4.54 2.67 7.24
CA ILE A 122 4.75 2.02 8.54
C ILE A 122 5.99 2.62 9.21
N GLU A 123 7.10 2.76 8.48
CA GLU A 123 8.32 3.37 9.01
C GLU A 123 8.09 4.81 9.49
N LYS A 124 7.38 5.65 8.71
CA LYS A 124 7.10 7.05 9.05
C LYS A 124 6.26 7.21 10.33
N ARG A 125 5.18 6.43 10.48
CA ARG A 125 4.21 6.63 11.58
C ARG A 125 4.45 5.72 12.78
N LEU A 126 4.87 4.48 12.53
CA LEU A 126 5.09 3.48 13.57
C LEU A 126 6.56 3.29 13.91
N GLY A 127 7.50 3.95 13.21
CA GLY A 127 8.94 3.73 13.40
C GLY A 127 9.41 3.97 14.84
N GLU A 128 8.93 5.02 15.50
CA GLU A 128 9.24 5.23 16.92
C GLU A 128 8.62 4.17 17.82
N MET A 129 7.36 3.82 17.55
CA MET A 129 6.62 2.82 18.33
C MET A 129 7.24 1.43 18.18
N LEU A 130 7.70 1.06 16.98
CA LEU A 130 8.43 -0.18 16.70
C LEU A 130 9.76 -0.26 17.44
N MET A 131 10.36 0.89 17.75
CA MET A 131 11.60 0.95 18.53
C MET A 131 11.35 0.85 20.03
N LYS A 132 10.24 1.43 20.53
CA LYS A 132 9.91 1.55 21.96
C LYS A 132 9.02 0.41 22.50
N ALA A 133 8.12 -0.14 21.69
CA ALA A 133 7.13 -1.14 22.08
C ALA A 133 7.49 -2.55 21.57
N THR A 134 6.74 -3.55 22.06
CA THR A 134 6.89 -4.94 21.60
C THR A 134 6.25 -5.14 20.22
N ILE A 135 6.75 -6.09 19.42
CA ILE A 135 6.14 -6.43 18.13
C ILE A 135 4.68 -6.87 18.33
N LYS A 136 4.41 -7.66 19.37
CA LYS A 136 3.06 -8.15 19.71
C LYS A 136 2.09 -7.00 20.00
N SER A 137 2.50 -6.00 20.77
CA SER A 137 1.64 -4.83 21.07
C SER A 137 1.37 -3.99 19.83
N VAL A 138 2.35 -3.79 18.95
CA VAL A 138 2.14 -3.07 17.69
C VAL A 138 1.25 -3.87 16.75
N HIS A 139 1.40 -5.20 16.70
CA HIS A 139 0.51 -6.09 15.96
C HIS A 139 -0.93 -5.97 16.43
N GLN A 140 -1.17 -6.05 17.74
CA GLN A 140 -2.52 -5.92 18.32
C GLN A 140 -3.16 -4.55 18.05
N LEU A 141 -2.36 -3.48 18.03
CA LEU A 141 -2.86 -2.12 17.78
C LEU A 141 -3.17 -1.87 16.29
N THR A 142 -2.36 -2.43 15.40
CA THR A 142 -2.35 -2.04 13.97
C THR A 142 -2.89 -3.12 13.04
N GLY A 143 -3.05 -4.35 13.53
CA GLY A 143 -3.42 -5.52 12.73
C GLY A 143 -2.33 -5.99 11.76
N ILE A 144 -1.17 -5.34 11.70
CA ILE A 144 -0.09 -5.70 10.78
C ILE A 144 0.60 -6.97 11.26
N HIS A 145 0.77 -7.96 10.39
CA HIS A 145 1.39 -9.23 10.73
C HIS A 145 2.81 -9.07 11.32
N GLU A 146 3.13 -9.86 12.35
CA GLU A 146 4.38 -9.72 13.10
C GLU A 146 5.64 -9.85 12.24
N SER A 147 5.62 -10.69 11.19
CA SER A 147 6.79 -10.87 10.30
C SER A 147 7.16 -9.58 9.58
N THR A 148 6.17 -8.83 9.10
CA THR A 148 6.34 -7.51 8.46
C THR A 148 6.93 -6.51 9.45
N LEU A 149 6.38 -6.46 10.66
CA LEU A 149 6.86 -5.58 11.73
C LEU A 149 8.30 -5.90 12.15
N LYS A 150 8.66 -7.19 12.26
CA LYS A 150 10.03 -7.64 12.55
C LYS A 150 11.02 -7.18 11.47
N LYS A 151 10.68 -7.39 10.19
CA LYS A 151 11.50 -6.96 9.05
C LYS A 151 11.75 -5.45 9.08
N LEU A 152 10.70 -4.66 9.31
CA LEU A 152 10.80 -3.19 9.37
C LEU A 152 11.61 -2.70 10.58
N ARG A 153 11.43 -3.32 11.75
CA ARG A 153 12.22 -2.97 12.94
C ARG A 153 13.71 -3.14 12.71
N VAL A 154 14.11 -4.27 12.11
CA VAL A 154 15.52 -4.54 11.77
C VAL A 154 16.04 -3.49 10.79
N LYS A 155 15.26 -3.13 9.76
CA LYS A 155 15.61 -2.08 8.80
C LYS A 155 15.86 -0.73 9.48
N ILE A 156 14.96 -0.29 10.37
CA ILE A 156 15.06 0.97 11.13
C ILE A 156 16.28 0.95 12.06
N GLN A 157 16.49 -0.16 12.77
CA GLN A 157 17.65 -0.35 13.65
C GLN A 157 18.97 -0.24 12.89
N ASN A 158 19.07 -0.91 11.75
CA ASN A 158 20.26 -0.88 10.91
C ASN A 158 20.53 0.51 10.35
N ARG A 159 19.49 1.24 9.93
CA ARG A 159 19.59 2.63 9.47
C ARG A 159 20.12 3.55 10.56
N LYS A 160 19.50 3.56 11.76
CA LYS A 160 19.95 4.37 12.89
C LYS A 160 21.35 4.01 13.35
N ARG A 161 21.69 2.71 13.35
CA ARG A 161 23.04 2.24 13.68
C ARG A 161 24.06 2.76 12.68
N PHE A 162 23.74 2.75 11.39
CA PHE A 162 24.57 3.31 10.33
C PHE A 162 24.73 4.83 10.48
N GLU A 163 23.64 5.56 10.73
CA GLU A 163 23.66 7.02 10.91
C GLU A 163 24.51 7.43 12.14
N ASN A 164 24.46 6.67 13.22
CA ASN A 164 25.15 7.01 14.47
C ASN A 164 26.62 6.54 14.53
N ILE A 165 26.95 5.37 13.96
CA ILE A 165 28.26 4.73 14.12
C ILE A 165 29.06 4.78 12.81
N GLY A 166 28.40 5.00 11.67
CA GLY A 166 28.97 4.76 10.36
C GLY A 166 29.21 3.26 10.12
N VAL A 167 29.92 2.96 9.04
CA VAL A 167 30.35 1.59 8.73
C VAL A 167 31.83 1.49 9.03
N SER A 168 32.21 0.50 9.85
CA SER A 168 33.62 0.22 10.07
C SER A 168 34.31 -0.10 8.76
N GLU A 169 35.59 0.25 8.63
CA GLU A 169 36.33 0.10 7.37
C GLU A 169 36.29 -1.36 6.83
N GLN A 170 36.32 -2.35 7.72
CA GLN A 170 36.17 -3.77 7.37
C GLN A 170 34.78 -4.10 6.80
N LYS A 171 33.69 -3.63 7.43
CA LYS A 171 32.33 -3.86 6.93
C LYS A 171 32.05 -3.07 5.65
N LEU A 172 32.70 -1.93 5.46
CA LEU A 172 32.60 -1.13 4.25
C LEU A 172 33.26 -1.87 3.08
N LYS A 173 34.47 -2.41 3.29
CA LYS A 173 35.16 -3.26 2.31
C LYS A 173 34.34 -4.49 1.95
N GLU A 174 33.73 -5.15 2.93
CA GLU A 174 32.85 -6.29 2.71
C GLU A 174 31.58 -5.90 1.92
N GLY A 175 30.91 -4.82 2.34
CA GLY A 175 29.72 -4.29 1.65
C GLY A 175 30.00 -3.88 0.21
N LEU A 176 31.15 -3.23 -0.05
CA LEU A 176 31.60 -2.87 -1.39
C LEU A 176 31.82 -4.10 -2.29
N ARG A 177 32.39 -5.18 -1.75
CA ARG A 177 32.54 -6.44 -2.51
C ARG A 177 31.19 -7.00 -2.95
N TYR A 178 30.20 -7.01 -2.05
CA TYR A 178 28.85 -7.45 -2.40
C TYR A 178 28.16 -6.50 -3.37
N TYR A 179 28.31 -5.19 -3.20
CA TYR A 179 27.75 -4.19 -4.09
C TYR A 179 28.29 -4.31 -5.52
N ILE A 180 29.61 -4.41 -5.70
CA ILE A 180 30.24 -4.59 -7.02
C ILE A 180 29.69 -5.86 -7.70
N LYS A 181 29.56 -6.95 -6.94
CA LYS A 181 29.03 -8.21 -7.47
C LYS A 181 27.56 -8.08 -7.88
N TRP A 182 26.75 -7.41 -7.06
CA TRP A 182 25.34 -7.14 -7.34
C TRP A 182 25.17 -6.23 -8.57
N ASP A 183 25.96 -5.16 -8.68
CA ASP A 183 25.87 -4.22 -9.79
C ASP A 183 26.25 -4.89 -11.13
N LYS A 184 27.27 -5.76 -11.12
CA LYS A 184 27.63 -6.58 -12.28
C LYS A 184 26.46 -7.44 -12.75
N TYR A 185 25.78 -8.14 -11.84
CA TYR A 185 24.61 -8.96 -12.21
C TYR A 185 23.45 -8.10 -12.72
N ARG A 186 23.21 -6.94 -12.09
CA ARG A 186 22.18 -5.99 -12.53
C ARG A 186 22.44 -5.50 -13.96
N GLN A 187 23.68 -5.14 -14.28
CA GLN A 187 24.06 -4.72 -15.63
C GLN A 187 23.85 -5.83 -16.65
N GLN A 188 24.31 -7.06 -16.34
CA GLN A 188 24.09 -8.23 -17.19
C GLN A 188 22.60 -8.53 -17.42
N GLU A 189 21.76 -8.39 -16.39
CA GLU A 189 20.31 -8.57 -16.52
C GLU A 189 19.68 -7.51 -17.42
N ASN A 190 20.12 -6.26 -17.32
CA ASN A 190 19.64 -5.16 -18.17
C ASN A 190 20.07 -5.33 -19.63
N GLU A 191 21.32 -5.75 -19.87
CA GLU A 191 21.81 -6.09 -21.21
C GLU A 191 21.00 -7.24 -21.82
N ALA A 192 20.79 -8.31 -21.06
CA ALA A 192 19.98 -9.44 -21.50
C ALA A 192 18.52 -9.04 -21.81
N LYS A 193 17.93 -8.17 -20.99
CA LYS A 193 16.59 -7.61 -21.24
C LYS A 193 16.54 -6.78 -22.53
N SER A 194 17.56 -5.94 -22.75
CA SER A 194 17.69 -5.10 -23.95
C SER A 194 17.83 -5.96 -25.22
N GLU A 195 18.73 -6.94 -25.20
CA GLU A 195 18.92 -7.86 -26.34
C GLU A 195 17.66 -8.69 -26.60
N ARG A 196 16.98 -9.18 -25.55
CA ARG A 196 15.68 -9.85 -25.70
C ARG A 196 14.67 -8.95 -26.38
N GLN A 197 14.56 -7.68 -25.99
CA GLN A 197 13.60 -6.75 -26.57
C GLN A 197 13.90 -6.44 -28.04
N LYS A 198 15.18 -6.32 -28.41
CA LYS A 198 15.58 -6.20 -29.83
C LYS A 198 15.16 -7.42 -30.64
N LEU A 199 15.35 -8.62 -30.10
CA LEU A 199 14.92 -9.87 -30.74
C LEU A 199 13.40 -9.98 -30.82
N GLU A 200 12.67 -9.65 -29.75
CA GLU A 200 11.21 -9.63 -29.73
C GLU A 200 10.68 -8.68 -30.80
N THR A 201 11.27 -7.49 -30.96
CA THR A 201 10.88 -6.54 -32.01
C THR A 201 11.06 -7.12 -33.41
N LYS A 202 12.23 -7.71 -33.69
CA LYS A 202 12.51 -8.37 -34.98
C LYS A 202 11.58 -9.56 -35.25
N LEU A 203 11.21 -10.31 -34.21
CA LEU A 203 10.26 -11.41 -34.34
C LEU A 203 8.85 -10.89 -34.64
N GLU A 204 8.43 -9.82 -33.95
CA GLU A 204 7.12 -9.17 -34.13
C GLU A 204 6.95 -8.58 -35.54
N GLU A 205 8.04 -8.07 -36.15
CA GLU A 205 8.08 -7.63 -37.55
C GLU A 205 7.77 -8.76 -38.55
N ILE A 206 8.07 -10.02 -38.19
CA ILE A 206 7.82 -11.19 -39.04
C ILE A 206 6.44 -11.80 -38.75
N ALA A 207 6.10 -11.96 -37.48
CA ALA A 207 4.82 -12.49 -37.00
C ALA A 207 4.59 -12.08 -35.54
N PRO A 208 3.34 -11.95 -35.06
CA PRO A 208 3.09 -11.53 -33.68
C PRO A 208 3.74 -12.49 -32.66
N MET A 209 4.24 -11.96 -31.54
CA MET A 209 4.91 -12.73 -30.49
C MET A 209 4.02 -13.84 -29.90
N SER A 210 2.71 -13.71 -29.99
CA SER A 210 1.76 -14.77 -29.64
C SER A 210 1.91 -16.03 -30.52
N TRP A 211 2.24 -15.87 -31.81
CA TRP A 211 2.50 -16.96 -32.74
C TRP A 211 3.82 -17.68 -32.40
N TRP A 212 4.88 -16.91 -32.11
CA TRP A 212 6.19 -17.47 -31.72
C TRP A 212 6.11 -18.20 -30.37
N ARG A 213 5.45 -17.62 -29.37
CA ARG A 213 5.28 -18.22 -28.04
C ARG A 213 4.48 -19.52 -28.06
N LYS A 214 3.52 -19.64 -28.97
CA LYS A 214 2.73 -20.85 -29.20
C LYS A 214 3.40 -21.85 -30.13
N LYS A 215 4.60 -21.54 -30.62
CA LYS A 215 5.33 -22.35 -31.58
C LYS A 215 4.54 -22.69 -32.85
N GLY A 216 3.82 -21.71 -33.40
CA GLY A 216 2.93 -21.92 -34.57
C GLY A 216 3.61 -22.43 -35.85
N TRP A 217 4.96 -22.57 -35.87
CA TRP A 217 5.70 -23.23 -36.94
C TRP A 217 5.70 -24.77 -36.82
N GLU A 218 5.44 -25.33 -35.64
CA GLU A 218 5.41 -26.79 -35.43
C GLU A 218 4.18 -27.41 -36.13
N ASP A 219 3.04 -26.71 -36.14
CA ASP A 219 1.81 -27.15 -36.83
C ASP A 219 1.98 -27.25 -38.36
N LYS A 220 2.89 -26.47 -38.95
CA LYS A 220 3.17 -26.50 -40.41
C LYS A 220 4.03 -27.69 -40.84
N LYS A 221 4.75 -28.36 -39.92
CA LYS A 221 5.60 -29.52 -40.26
C LYS A 221 4.84 -30.84 -40.31
N GLY A 222 3.59 -30.88 -39.88
CA GLY A 222 2.73 -32.08 -39.92
C GLY A 222 1.78 -32.16 -41.12
N SER A 223 1.90 -31.27 -42.09
CA SER A 223 0.98 -31.17 -43.26
C SER A 223 1.70 -31.30 -44.61
N GLY A 224 2.90 -31.86 -44.64
CA GLY A 224 3.64 -32.20 -45.86
C GLY A 224 3.72 -33.70 -46.05
#